data_AF-A0A3D1E5Y1-F1
#
_entry.id   AF-A0A3D1E5Y1-F1
#
_cell.length_a   1.000
_cell.length_b   1.000
_cell.length_c   1.000
_cell.angle_alpha   90.00
_cell.angle_beta   90.00
_cell.angle_gamma   90.00
#
_symmetry.space_group_name_H-M   'P 1'
#
loop_
_entity.id
_entity.type
_entity.pdbx_description
1 polymer ?
#
loop_
_entity_poly.entity_id
_entity_poly.type
_entity_poly.pdbx_seq_one_letter_code
_entity_poly.pdbx_strand_id
1 'polypeptide(L)'
;MHFEKHLENVLIQAVEKRYGVILPQIDLQPTKKEFAGQITVVVFSMMRHIKGSPEQIGQDLGTHLVETLSEVASFNVVKGFLNLE
;
A
#
# COMPACT_ATOMS: atom_id res chain seq x y z
N MET A 1 0.15 -15.91 -1.67
CA MET A 1 -1.32 -16.18 -1.60
C MET A 1 -1.96 -15.81 -0.26
N HIS A 2 -1.59 -16.35 0.91
CA HIS A 2 -2.25 -15.96 2.19
C HIS A 2 -1.85 -14.56 2.68
N PHE A 3 -0.55 -14.23 2.60
CA PHE A 3 -0.05 -12.93 3.06
C PHE A 3 -0.53 -11.76 2.19
N GLU A 4 -0.41 -11.83 0.87
CA GLU A 4 -0.89 -10.78 -0.05
C GLU A 4 -2.38 -10.47 0.16
N LYS A 5 -3.21 -11.50 0.35
CA LYS A 5 -4.64 -11.31 0.64
C LYS A 5 -4.87 -10.66 1.99
N HIS A 6 -4.09 -11.03 3.01
CA HIS A 6 -4.17 -10.37 4.31
C HIS A 6 -3.75 -8.89 4.23
N LEU A 7 -2.63 -8.64 3.55
CA LEU A 7 -2.11 -7.30 3.28
C LEU A 7 -3.13 -6.44 2.54
N GLU A 8 -3.75 -6.96 1.48
CA GLU A 8 -4.81 -6.27 0.73
C GLU A 8 -5.98 -5.89 1.64
N ASN A 9 -6.46 -6.82 2.49
CA ASN A 9 -7.55 -6.53 3.41
C ASN A 9 -7.20 -5.41 4.40
N VAL A 10 -5.98 -5.43 4.96
CA VAL A 10 -5.52 -4.39 5.89
C VAL A 10 -5.43 -3.05 5.18
N LEU A 11 -4.92 -3.02 3.95
CA LEU A 11 -4.88 -1.80 3.14
C LEU A 11 -6.27 -1.26 2.80
N ILE A 12 -7.23 -2.12 2.46
CA ILE A 12 -8.63 -1.70 2.21
C ILE A 12 -9.23 -1.07 3.47
N GLN A 13 -9.02 -1.68 4.64
CA GLN A 13 -9.47 -1.13 5.92
C GLN A 13 -8.78 0.20 6.25
N ALA A 14 -7.48 0.32 5.96
CA ALA A 14 -6.72 1.55 6.14
C ALA A 14 -7.29 2.67 5.27
N VAL A 15 -7.58 2.37 4.00
CA VAL A 15 -8.16 3.31 3.06
C VAL A 15 -9.57 3.73 3.50
N GLU A 16 -10.41 2.79 3.91
CA GLU A 16 -11.76 3.07 4.41
C GLU A 16 -11.71 3.98 5.64
N LYS A 17 -10.87 3.64 6.62
CA LYS A 17 -10.72 4.42 7.85
C LYS A 17 -10.16 5.83 7.61
N ARG A 18 -9.20 5.96 6.69
CA ARG A 18 -8.46 7.22 6.46
C ARG A 18 -9.18 8.15 5.50
N TYR A 19 -9.79 7.60 4.46
CA TYR A 19 -10.35 8.36 3.33
C TYR A 19 -11.86 8.21 3.17
N GLY A 20 -12.52 7.32 3.93
CA GLY A 20 -13.96 7.08 3.84
C GLY A 20 -14.39 6.39 2.54
N VAL A 21 -13.47 5.66 1.90
CA VAL A 21 -13.68 5.00 0.61
C VAL A 21 -13.46 3.51 0.77
N ILE A 22 -14.40 2.70 0.28
CA ILE A 22 -14.22 1.24 0.20
C ILE A 22 -13.72 0.91 -1.20
N LEU A 23 -12.49 0.40 -1.27
CA LEU A 23 -11.92 -0.10 -2.53
C LEU A 23 -12.31 -1.56 -2.74
N PRO A 24 -12.68 -1.97 -3.97
CA PRO A 24 -13.02 -3.36 -4.25
C PRO A 24 -11.79 -4.28 -4.27
N GLN A 25 -10.62 -3.74 -4.62
CA GLN A 25 -9.34 -4.45 -4.69
C GLN A 25 -8.20 -3.43 -4.66
N ILE A 26 -7.00 -3.91 -4.35
CA ILE A 26 -5.76 -3.14 -4.42
C ILE A 26 -4.74 -3.89 -5.29
N ASP A 27 -4.15 -3.18 -6.24
CA ASP A 27 -3.14 -3.75 -7.14
C ASP A 27 -1.80 -3.92 -6.39
N LEU A 28 -1.47 -5.19 -6.14
CA LEU A 28 -0.22 -5.64 -5.54
C LEU A 28 0.63 -6.32 -6.60
N GLN A 29 1.89 -5.91 -6.70
CA GLN A 29 2.84 -6.43 -7.68
C GLN A 29 4.13 -6.86 -6.99
N PRO A 30 4.87 -7.83 -7.55
CA PRO A 30 6.24 -8.09 -7.10
C PRO A 30 7.09 -6.83 -7.28
N THR A 31 7.89 -6.48 -6.28
CA THR A 31 8.82 -5.34 -6.40
C THR A 31 9.86 -5.64 -7.47
N LYS A 32 10.14 -4.65 -8.33
CA LYS A 32 11.17 -4.80 -9.38
C LYS A 32 12.53 -4.98 -8.72
N LYS A 33 13.39 -5.79 -9.33
CA LYS A 33 14.74 -6.12 -8.80
C LYS A 33 15.64 -4.92 -8.54
N GLU A 34 15.35 -3.77 -9.15
CA GLU A 34 16.07 -2.50 -8.97
C GLU A 34 15.67 -1.73 -7.70
N PHE A 35 14.60 -2.15 -7.00
CA PHE A 35 14.12 -1.56 -5.75
C PHE A 35 14.18 -2.57 -4.60
N ALA A 36 14.32 -2.06 -3.38
CA ALA A 36 14.22 -2.87 -2.17
C ALA A 36 12.76 -3.18 -1.84
N GLY A 37 12.54 -4.38 -1.33
CA GLY A 37 11.22 -4.90 -0.97
C GLY A 37 10.81 -6.15 -1.76
N GLN A 38 9.73 -6.77 -1.30
CA GLN A 38 9.15 -7.97 -1.91
C GLN A 38 7.86 -7.66 -2.66
N ILE A 39 7.04 -6.76 -2.10
CA ILE A 39 5.72 -6.40 -2.62
C ILE A 39 5.63 -4.89 -2.81
N THR A 40 5.06 -4.49 -3.94
CA THR A 40 4.76 -3.11 -4.29
C THR A 40 3.26 -2.90 -4.38
N VAL A 41 2.75 -1.91 -3.63
CA VAL A 41 1.38 -1.43 -3.72
C VAL A 41 1.32 -0.32 -4.77
N VAL A 42 0.48 -0.50 -5.79
CA VAL A 42 0.32 0.47 -6.88
C VAL A 42 -0.69 1.55 -6.49
N VAL A 43 -0.21 2.62 -5.85
CA VAL A 43 -1.04 3.69 -5.28
C VAL A 43 -1.85 4.43 -6.36
N PHE A 44 -1.33 4.54 -7.58
CA PHE A 44 -2.05 5.16 -8.70
C PHE A 44 -3.42 4.54 -8.98
N SER A 45 -3.58 3.24 -8.72
CA SER A 45 -4.88 2.57 -8.90
C SER A 45 -5.98 3.19 -8.02
N MET A 46 -5.60 3.71 -6.85
CA MET A 46 -6.51 4.26 -5.84
C MET A 46 -6.87 5.73 -6.08
N MET A 47 -6.06 6.47 -6.85
CA MET A 47 -6.27 7.90 -7.10
C MET A 47 -7.58 8.23 -7.83
N ARG A 48 -8.20 7.24 -8.49
CA ARG A 48 -9.53 7.40 -9.08
C ARG A 48 -10.63 7.56 -8.02
N HIS A 49 -10.36 7.12 -6.79
CA HIS A 49 -11.31 7.08 -5.70
C HIS A 49 -10.92 8.01 -4.55
N ILE A 50 -9.62 8.24 -4.36
CA ILE A 50 -9.05 9.01 -3.24
C ILE A 50 -8.43 10.31 -3.77
N LYS A 51 -8.69 11.42 -3.10
CA LYS A 51 -8.01 12.70 -3.35
C LYS A 51 -6.70 12.76 -2.58
N GLY A 52 -5.61 13.14 -3.24
CA GLY A 52 -4.29 13.28 -2.64
C GLY A 52 -3.17 13.08 -3.67
N SER A 53 -1.92 13.34 -3.28
CA SER A 53 -0.77 12.95 -4.10
C SER A 53 -0.45 11.46 -3.91
N PRO A 54 0.09 10.79 -4.94
CA PRO A 54 0.54 9.40 -4.82
C PRO A 54 1.53 9.19 -3.66
N GLU A 55 2.44 10.14 -3.46
CA GLU A 55 3.43 10.12 -2.38
C GLU A 55 2.77 10.16 -1.01
N GLN A 56 1.78 11.04 -0.82
CA GLN A 56 1.09 11.17 0.46
C GLN A 56 0.26 9.92 0.77
N ILE A 57 -0.47 9.39 -0.21
CA ILE A 57 -1.26 8.17 -0.01
C ILE A 57 -0.33 6.98 0.28
N GLY A 58 0.78 6.86 -0.45
CA GLY A 58 1.79 5.83 -0.19
C GLY A 58 2.39 5.94 1.21
N GLN A 59 2.69 7.15 1.68
CA GLN A 59 3.25 7.37 3.01
C GLN A 59 2.26 7.01 4.11
N ASP A 60 1.00 7.44 3.99
CA ASP A 60 -0.06 7.15 4.95
C ASP A 60 -0.28 5.62 5.06
N LEU A 61 -0.34 4.91 3.93
CA LEU A 61 -0.53 3.46 3.90
C LEU A 61 0.69 2.70 4.42
N GLY A 62 1.91 3.07 4.01
CA GLY A 62 3.14 2.43 4.48
C GLY A 62 3.31 2.58 5.99
N THR A 63 3.03 3.77 6.53
CA THR A 63 3.10 4.04 7.98
C THR A 63 2.12 3.15 8.72
N HIS A 64 0.87 3.09 8.24
CA HIS A 64 -0.15 2.24 8.84
C HIS A 64 0.23 0.75 8.82
N LEU A 65 0.86 0.27 7.74
CA LEU A 65 1.30 -1.12 7.62
C LEU A 65 2.39 -1.47 8.62
N VAL A 66 3.42 -0.65 8.77
CA VAL A 66 4.50 -0.89 9.75
C VAL A 66 3.96 -0.87 11.19
N GLU A 67 2.96 -0.03 11.47
CA GLU A 67 2.32 0.01 12.80
C GLU A 67 1.39 -1.18 13.07
N THR A 68 0.85 -1.82 12.02
CA THR A 68 -0.21 -2.83 12.14
C THR A 68 0.30 -4.26 11.92
N LEU A 69 1.29 -4.44 11.05
CA LEU A 69 1.79 -5.75 10.62
C LEU A 69 3.26 -5.90 10.99
N SER A 70 3.55 -6.86 11.87
CA SER A 70 4.92 -7.21 12.25
C SER A 70 5.76 -7.73 11.09
N GLU A 71 5.12 -8.24 10.05
CA GLU A 71 5.72 -8.77 8.83
C GLU A 71 6.19 -7.68 7.86
N VAL A 72 5.78 -6.42 8.06
CA VAL A 72 6.23 -5.27 7.26
C VAL A 72 7.25 -4.50 8.09
N ALA A 73 8.54 -4.70 7.81
CA ALA A 73 9.62 -4.11 8.61
C ALA A 73 9.86 -2.64 8.25
N SER A 74 9.83 -2.34 6.96
CA SER A 74 10.04 -1.00 6.43
C SER A 74 9.31 -0.81 5.10
N PHE A 75 9.25 0.43 4.63
CA PHE A 75 8.74 0.74 3.30
C PHE A 75 9.45 1.95 2.71
N ASN A 76 9.32 2.09 1.40
CA ASN A 76 9.70 3.29 0.67
C ASN A 76 8.63 3.65 -0.35
N VAL A 77 8.50 4.95 -0.65
CA VAL A 77 7.55 5.44 -1.66
C VAL A 77 8.33 6.08 -2.80
N VAL A 78 8.23 5.47 -3.98
CA VAL A 78 8.93 5.93 -5.19
C VAL A 78 7.90 6.25 -6.26
N LYS A 79 7.69 7.54 -6.56
CA LYS A 79 6.80 8.00 -7.64
C LYS A 79 5.41 7.35 -7.59
N GLY A 80 4.77 7.25 -6.42
CA GLY A 80 3.46 6.61 -6.29
C GLY A 80 3.46 5.07 -6.28
N PHE A 81 4.62 4.45 -6.10
CA PHE A 81 4.76 3.03 -5.79
C PHE A 81 5.22 2.90 -4.34
N LEU A 82 4.44 2.21 -3.51
CA LEU A 82 4.80 1.90 -2.13
C LEU A 82 5.44 0.52 -2.12
N ASN A 83 6.75 0.44 -1.92
CA ASN A 83 7.50 -0.81 -1.84
C ASN A 83 7.68 -1.23 -0.38
N LEU A 84 7.37 -2.49 -0.08
CA LEU A 84 7.37 -3.06 1.27
C LEU A 84 8.54 -4.03 1.43
N GLU A 85 9.32 -3.83 2.48
CA GLU A 85 10.48 -4.64 2.89
C GLU A 85 10.16 -5.63 4.00
#